data_AF-A0A120GQR7-F1
#
_entry.id   AF-A0A120GQR7-F1
#
_cell.length_a   1.000
_cell.length_b   1.000
_cell.length_c   1.000
_cell.angle_alpha   90.00
_cell.angle_beta   90.00
_cell.angle_gamma   90.00
#
_symmetry.space_group_name_H-M   'P 1'
#
loop_
_entity.id
_entity.type
_entity.pdbx_description
1 polymer ?
#
loop_
_entity_poly.entity_id
_entity_poly.type
_entity_poly.pdbx_seq_one_letter_code
_entity_poly.pdbx_strand_id
1 'polypeptide(L)'
;MTRISSNNPKIFLQDINQFEQEYDVNLPKQYVDFLLKYNGGYPQESNFKISDDEGESLVNKFYGIGDMKSNLAKVFEVLEGEIPDEFISIANDPGGNEILLGVSGEYQGKVYFWNHDIEPEEEMDNMFILADSFTEFFNTLYDPE
;
A
#
# COMPACT_ATOMS: atom_id res chain seq x y z
N MET A 1 -5.01 -13.08 -12.12
CA MET A 1 -5.36 -11.71 -11.66
C MET A 1 -5.89 -11.86 -10.26
N THR A 2 -5.23 -11.19 -9.33
CA THR A 2 -5.60 -11.21 -7.91
C THR A 2 -7.03 -10.74 -7.69
N ARG A 3 -7.75 -11.48 -6.86
CA ARG A 3 -9.15 -11.22 -6.53
C ARG A 3 -9.21 -10.47 -5.22
N ILE A 4 -10.15 -9.52 -5.13
CA ILE A 4 -10.37 -8.72 -3.92
C ILE A 4 -11.77 -8.97 -3.40
N SER A 5 -11.84 -9.29 -2.11
CA SER A 5 -13.07 -9.26 -1.32
C SER A 5 -13.16 -7.91 -0.63
N SER A 6 -14.10 -7.06 -1.06
CA SER A 6 -14.33 -5.74 -0.49
C SER A 6 -15.82 -5.50 -0.29
N ASN A 7 -16.17 -5.02 0.91
CA ASN A 7 -17.50 -4.50 1.24
C ASN A 7 -17.45 -2.97 1.46
N ASN A 8 -16.35 -2.33 1.04
CA ASN A 8 -16.18 -0.89 1.19
C ASN A 8 -17.15 -0.16 0.25
N PRO A 9 -17.62 1.05 0.61
CA PRO A 9 -18.50 1.82 -0.25
C PRO A 9 -17.81 2.12 -1.58
N LYS A 10 -18.61 2.13 -2.64
CA LYS A 10 -18.12 2.58 -3.95
C LYS A 10 -17.77 4.06 -3.87
N ILE A 11 -16.57 4.39 -4.32
CA ILE A 11 -16.09 5.76 -4.46
C ILE A 11 -16.00 6.15 -5.93
N PHE A 12 -15.80 7.43 -6.15
CA PHE A 12 -15.66 8.06 -7.45
C PHE A 12 -14.39 8.91 -7.48
N LEU A 13 -14.03 9.37 -8.68
CA LEU A 13 -12.81 10.16 -8.87
C LEU A 13 -12.79 11.42 -7.99
N GLN A 14 -13.96 12.00 -7.70
CA GLN A 14 -14.05 13.15 -6.79
C GLN A 14 -13.57 12.85 -5.37
N ASP A 15 -13.82 11.64 -4.87
CA ASP A 15 -13.44 11.24 -3.50
C ASP A 15 -11.92 11.04 -3.43
N ILE A 16 -11.33 10.51 -4.50
CA ILE A 16 -9.88 10.36 -4.66
C ILE A 16 -9.22 11.74 -4.79
N ASN A 17 -9.74 12.62 -5.64
CA ASN A 17 -9.23 13.98 -5.80
C ASN A 17 -9.29 14.78 -4.49
N GLN A 18 -10.34 14.56 -3.67
CA GLN A 18 -10.43 15.18 -2.36
C GLN A 18 -9.33 14.68 -1.43
N PHE A 19 -9.09 13.36 -1.39
CA PHE A 19 -7.99 12.78 -0.62
C PHE A 19 -6.63 13.34 -1.07
N GLU A 20 -6.36 13.39 -2.38
CA GLU A 20 -5.14 13.95 -2.94
C GLU A 20 -4.93 15.42 -2.56
N GLN A 21 -5.99 16.23 -2.57
CA GLN A 21 -5.93 17.63 -2.17
C GLN A 21 -5.74 17.83 -0.66
N GLU A 22 -6.38 17.00 0.15
CA GLU A 22 -6.34 17.11 1.61
C GLU A 22 -4.97 16.75 2.17
N TYR A 23 -4.31 15.75 1.59
CA TYR A 23 -3.01 15.24 2.04
C TYR A 23 -1.83 15.65 1.14
N ASP A 24 -2.06 16.51 0.13
CA ASP A 24 -1.06 16.96 -0.85
C ASP A 24 -0.27 15.82 -1.52
N VAL A 25 -0.99 14.75 -1.90
CA VAL A 25 -0.43 13.55 -2.53
C VAL A 25 -0.91 13.38 -3.97
N ASN A 26 -0.13 12.68 -4.79
CA ASN A 26 -0.50 12.33 -6.16
C ASN A 26 -0.44 10.81 -6.35
N LEU A 27 -1.61 10.17 -6.42
CA LEU A 27 -1.72 8.72 -6.52
C LEU A 27 -1.42 8.27 -7.96
N PRO A 28 -0.50 7.30 -8.15
CA PRO A 28 -0.27 6.69 -9.45
C PRO A 28 -1.58 6.16 -10.06
N LYS A 29 -1.78 6.38 -11.36
CA LYS A 29 -3.01 6.00 -12.08
C LYS A 29 -3.46 4.56 -11.79
N GLN A 30 -2.51 3.63 -11.70
CA GLN A 30 -2.78 2.22 -11.45
C GLN A 30 -3.44 1.99 -10.08
N TYR A 31 -3.04 2.75 -9.06
CA TYR A 31 -3.65 2.68 -7.73
C TYR A 31 -5.02 3.39 -7.70
N VAL A 32 -5.18 4.50 -8.43
CA VAL A 32 -6.49 5.14 -8.65
C VAL A 32 -7.48 4.16 -9.29
N ASP A 33 -7.08 3.43 -10.34
CA ASP A 33 -7.92 2.43 -10.99
C ASP A 33 -8.32 1.31 -10.02
N PHE A 34 -7.41 0.89 -9.14
CA PHE A 34 -7.67 -0.09 -8.08
C PHE A 34 -8.69 0.44 -7.05
N LEU A 35 -8.51 1.66 -6.57
CA LEU A 35 -9.43 2.30 -5.61
C LEU A 35 -10.83 2.49 -6.21
N LEU A 36 -10.95 2.88 -7.47
CA LEU A 36 -12.25 3.00 -8.16
C LEU A 36 -12.95 1.64 -8.34
N LYS A 37 -12.17 0.56 -8.50
CA LYS A 37 -12.69 -0.78 -8.74
C LYS A 37 -13.07 -1.51 -7.46
N TYR A 38 -12.26 -1.39 -6.42
CA TYR A 38 -12.36 -2.20 -5.19
C TYR A 38 -12.45 -1.36 -3.91
N ASN A 39 -11.92 -0.14 -3.94
CA ASN A 39 -11.75 0.74 -2.78
C ASN A 39 -11.07 0.03 -1.60
N GLY A 40 -9.91 -0.58 -1.83
CA GLY A 40 -9.23 -1.44 -0.85
C GLY A 40 -9.92 -2.80 -0.67
N GLY A 41 -9.67 -3.46 0.46
CA GLY A 41 -10.25 -4.76 0.80
C GLY A 41 -9.22 -5.84 1.06
N TYR A 42 -9.67 -7.09 1.01
CA TYR A 42 -8.89 -8.27 1.36
C TYR A 42 -8.54 -9.06 0.10
N PRO A 43 -7.26 -9.21 -0.25
CA PRO A 43 -6.86 -10.06 -1.38
C PRO A 43 -7.11 -11.53 -1.06
N GLN A 44 -7.50 -12.32 -2.07
CA GLN A 44 -7.59 -13.78 -1.94
C GLN A 44 -6.20 -14.39 -2.08
N GLU A 45 -5.50 -14.06 -3.16
CA GLU A 45 -4.09 -14.29 -3.33
C GLU A 45 -3.35 -13.19 -2.56
N SER A 46 -2.84 -13.48 -1.36
CA SER A 46 -2.33 -12.46 -0.43
C SER A 46 -0.83 -12.53 -0.20
N ASN A 47 -0.19 -13.67 -0.43
CA ASN A 47 1.24 -13.85 -0.16
C ASN A 47 2.10 -13.14 -1.20
N PHE A 48 3.26 -12.64 -0.77
CA PHE A 48 4.30 -12.09 -1.63
C PHE A 48 5.69 -12.36 -1.07
N LYS A 49 6.67 -12.43 -1.96
CA LYS A 49 8.08 -12.51 -1.60
C LYS A 49 8.65 -11.12 -1.35
N ILE A 50 9.35 -10.94 -0.24
CA ILE A 50 10.10 -9.72 0.09
C ILE A 50 11.46 -9.79 -0.61
N SER A 51 12.26 -10.82 -0.30
CA SER A 51 13.55 -11.11 -0.93
C SER A 51 13.95 -12.56 -0.65
N ASP A 52 15.10 -13.02 -1.18
CA ASP A 52 15.65 -14.33 -0.80
C ASP A 52 16.08 -14.37 0.68
N ASP A 53 16.52 -13.24 1.23
CA ASP A 53 17.06 -13.14 2.59
C ASP A 53 15.99 -12.84 3.65
N GLU A 54 15.02 -11.98 3.32
CA GLU A 54 13.91 -11.58 4.21
C GLU A 54 12.71 -12.53 4.13
N GLY A 55 12.67 -13.40 3.12
CA GLY A 55 11.60 -14.37 2.93
C GLY A 55 10.32 -13.76 2.36
N GLU A 56 9.19 -14.08 2.98
CA GLU A 56 7.85 -13.80 2.47
C GLU A 56 6.97 -13.16 3.54
N SER A 57 6.00 -12.36 3.11
CA SER A 57 4.91 -11.88 3.95
C SER A 57 3.60 -11.98 3.18
N LEU A 58 2.54 -11.37 3.70
CA LEU A 58 1.23 -11.34 3.05
C LEU A 58 0.56 -9.99 3.24
N VAL A 59 -0.24 -9.61 2.25
CA VAL A 59 -1.15 -8.47 2.38
C VAL A 59 -2.37 -8.92 3.17
N ASN A 60 -2.48 -8.44 4.40
CA ASN A 60 -3.66 -8.65 5.23
C ASN A 60 -4.83 -7.81 4.73
N LYS A 61 -4.60 -6.53 4.44
CA LYS A 61 -5.65 -5.61 3.98
C LYS A 61 -5.08 -4.46 3.18
N PHE A 62 -5.65 -4.20 2.01
CA PHE A 62 -5.51 -2.92 1.32
C PHE A 62 -6.42 -1.86 1.92
N TYR A 63 -5.87 -0.68 2.18
CA TYR A 63 -6.64 0.46 2.66
C TYR A 63 -7.49 1.04 1.54
N GLY A 64 -8.66 1.56 1.93
CA GLY A 64 -9.55 2.30 1.04
C GLY A 64 -9.83 3.68 1.60
N ILE A 65 -10.59 4.48 0.85
CA ILE A 65 -11.06 5.81 1.24
C ILE A 65 -12.50 5.69 1.78
N GLY A 66 -12.79 6.39 2.87
CA GLY A 66 -14.10 6.40 3.53
C GLY A 66 -14.03 6.07 5.03
N ASP A 67 -15.17 5.89 5.69
CA ASP A 67 -15.25 5.76 7.15
C ASP A 67 -15.02 4.33 7.68
N MET A 68 -13.97 3.66 7.21
CA MET A 68 -13.55 2.37 7.74
C MET A 68 -12.67 2.55 8.98
N LYS A 69 -12.59 1.53 9.85
CA LYS A 69 -11.73 1.55 11.04
C LYS A 69 -10.27 1.85 10.70
N SER A 70 -9.74 1.15 9.69
CA SER A 70 -8.42 1.41 9.09
C SER A 70 -8.66 1.80 7.63
N ASN A 71 -8.52 3.08 7.32
CA ASN A 71 -8.67 3.68 6.01
C ASN A 71 -7.37 4.43 5.64
N LEU A 72 -7.26 4.86 4.39
CA LEU A 72 -6.04 5.49 3.88
C LEU A 72 -5.68 6.76 4.66
N ALA A 73 -6.65 7.63 4.93
CA ALA A 73 -6.51 8.87 5.70
C ALA A 73 -5.94 8.66 7.12
N LYS A 74 -6.56 7.78 7.90
CA LYS A 74 -6.15 7.48 9.27
C LYS A 74 -4.76 6.87 9.32
N VAL A 75 -4.41 6.02 8.35
CA VAL A 75 -3.08 5.40 8.31
C VAL A 75 -2.04 6.43 7.90
N PHE A 76 -2.34 7.28 6.93
CA PHE A 76 -1.48 8.40 6.54
C PHE A 76 -1.15 9.28 7.75
N GLU A 77 -2.16 9.71 8.51
CA GLU A 77 -1.98 10.52 9.72
C GLU A 77 -1.20 9.80 10.83
N VAL A 78 -1.36 8.49 10.97
CA VAL A 78 -0.64 7.69 11.99
C VAL A 78 0.83 7.50 11.66
N LEU A 79 1.17 7.42 10.37
CA LEU A 79 2.54 7.20 9.90
C LEU A 79 3.26 8.48 9.48
N GLU A 80 2.62 9.64 9.64
CA GLU A 80 3.25 10.94 9.35
C GLU A 80 4.52 11.11 10.20
N GLY A 81 5.67 11.25 9.52
CA GLY A 81 6.98 11.35 10.16
C GLY A 81 7.64 10.02 10.55
N GLU A 82 6.96 8.89 10.38
CA GLU A 82 7.52 7.54 10.59
C GLU A 82 8.04 6.90 9.30
N ILE A 83 7.48 7.30 8.15
CA ILE A 83 7.92 6.89 6.81
C ILE A 83 8.30 8.12 5.98
N PRO A 84 9.13 7.99 4.91
CA PRO A 84 9.54 9.14 4.10
C PRO A 84 8.36 9.78 3.35
N ASP A 85 8.41 11.10 3.17
CA ASP A 85 7.32 11.92 2.59
C ASP A 85 6.96 11.52 1.14
N GLU A 86 7.85 10.84 0.42
CA GLU A 86 7.60 10.33 -0.92
C GLU A 86 6.67 9.11 -0.96
N PHE A 87 6.27 8.58 0.18
CA PHE A 87 5.51 7.33 0.30
C PHE A 87 4.20 7.51 1.07
N ILE A 88 3.25 6.63 0.76
CA ILE A 88 2.07 6.40 1.59
C ILE A 88 1.95 4.90 1.88
N SER A 89 1.40 4.54 3.03
CA SER A 89 0.99 3.15 3.22
C SER A 89 -0.34 2.86 2.52
N ILE A 90 -0.35 1.78 1.74
CA ILE A 90 -1.52 1.32 0.97
C ILE A 90 -2.10 0.00 1.48
N ALA A 91 -1.36 -0.73 2.32
CA ALA A 91 -1.79 -1.98 2.94
C ALA A 91 -0.91 -2.35 4.13
N ASN A 92 -1.37 -3.27 4.97
CA ASN A 92 -0.53 -3.90 5.99
C ASN A 92 -0.42 -5.42 5.86
N ASP A 93 0.54 -5.96 6.59
CA ASP A 93 0.59 -7.38 6.98
C ASP A 93 0.03 -7.60 8.41
N PRO A 94 -0.12 -8.86 8.87
CA PRO A 94 -0.55 -9.16 10.23
C PRO A 94 0.50 -8.86 11.32
N GLY A 95 1.76 -8.68 10.95
CA GLY A 95 2.89 -8.41 11.83
C GLY A 95 3.02 -6.94 12.24
N GLY A 96 2.25 -6.04 11.62
CA GLY A 96 2.34 -4.60 11.86
C GLY A 96 3.25 -3.88 10.86
N ASN A 97 3.73 -4.58 9.84
CA ASN A 97 4.49 -4.00 8.74
C ASN A 97 3.55 -3.45 7.67
N GLU A 98 4.07 -2.52 6.88
CA GLU A 98 3.28 -1.79 5.89
C GLU A 98 3.81 -2.03 4.47
N ILE A 99 2.90 -1.97 3.50
CA ILE A 99 3.21 -1.96 2.08
C ILE A 99 3.08 -0.51 1.63
N LEU A 100 4.20 0.08 1.27
CA LEU A 100 4.31 1.48 0.89
C LEU A 100 4.25 1.64 -0.63
N LEU A 101 3.58 2.69 -1.09
CA LEU A 101 3.53 3.12 -2.48
C LEU A 101 4.22 4.47 -2.62
N GLY A 102 5.21 4.55 -3.49
CA GLY A 102 5.82 5.83 -3.84
C GLY A 102 4.84 6.70 -4.64
N VAL A 103 4.65 7.94 -4.20
CA VAL A 103 3.70 8.90 -4.78
C VAL A 103 4.41 10.09 -5.44
N SER A 104 5.72 10.26 -5.23
CA SER A 104 6.50 11.36 -5.79
C SER A 104 7.95 10.95 -6.10
N GLY A 105 8.70 11.86 -6.72
CA GLY A 105 10.13 11.70 -6.97
C GLY A 105 10.50 10.50 -7.85
N GLU A 106 11.67 9.92 -7.58
CA GLU A 106 12.15 8.71 -8.28
C GLU A 106 11.44 7.42 -7.86
N TYR A 107 10.66 7.48 -6.77
CA TYR A 107 9.91 6.36 -6.21
C TYR A 107 8.50 6.26 -6.78
N GLN A 108 8.02 7.25 -7.52
CA GLN A 108 6.64 7.32 -7.97
C GLN A 108 6.20 6.04 -8.70
N GLY A 109 5.18 5.39 -8.15
CA GLY A 109 4.61 4.14 -8.66
C GLY A 109 5.21 2.87 -8.05
N LYS A 110 6.43 2.93 -7.52
CA LYS A 110 7.14 1.77 -6.94
C LYS A 110 6.50 1.34 -5.63
N VAL A 111 6.62 0.04 -5.32
CA VAL A 111 6.04 -0.56 -4.12
C VAL A 111 7.16 -1.13 -3.25
N TYR A 112 7.07 -0.88 -1.94
CA TYR A 112 8.04 -1.32 -0.95
C TYR A 112 7.34 -2.03 0.20
N PHE A 113 8.04 -2.96 0.84
CA PHE A 113 7.72 -3.49 2.15
C PHE A 113 8.51 -2.70 3.19
N TRP A 114 7.84 -2.16 4.21
CA TRP A 114 8.46 -1.45 5.31
C TRP A 114 8.39 -2.31 6.57
N ASN A 115 9.55 -2.76 7.04
CA ASN A 115 9.68 -3.60 8.22
C ASN A 115 9.87 -2.74 9.48
N HIS A 116 8.79 -2.59 10.26
CA HIS A 116 8.78 -1.72 11.43
C HIS A 116 9.67 -2.23 12.58
N ASP A 117 10.04 -3.51 12.57
CA ASP A 117 10.89 -4.13 13.60
C ASP A 117 12.39 -3.82 13.41
N ILE A 118 12.78 -3.28 12.25
CA ILE A 118 14.16 -2.90 11.93
C ILE A 118 14.36 -1.42 12.25
N GLU A 119 15.31 -1.13 13.16
CA GLU A 119 15.81 0.22 13.41
C GLU A 119 16.79 0.61 12.29
N PRO A 120 16.46 1.59 11.43
CA PRO A 120 17.29 1.97 10.29
C PRO A 120 18.56 2.74 10.71
N GLU A 121 19.71 2.45 10.09
CA GLU A 121 20.88 3.33 10.18
C GLU A 121 20.77 4.48 9.17
N GLU A 122 20.30 4.18 7.97
CA GLU A 122 19.87 5.12 6.92
C GLU A 122 18.36 5.04 6.69
N GLU A 123 17.75 6.15 6.25
CA GLU A 123 16.29 6.36 6.17
C GLU A 123 15.46 5.22 5.56
N MET A 124 16.03 4.45 4.62
CA MET A 124 15.33 3.38 3.90
C MET A 124 15.90 1.98 4.16
N ASP A 125 16.76 1.79 5.16
CA ASP A 125 17.38 0.48 5.44
C ASP A 125 16.36 -0.60 5.84
N ASN A 126 15.19 -0.19 6.34
CA ASN A 126 14.08 -1.07 6.66
C ASN A 126 13.01 -1.15 5.54
N MET A 127 13.32 -0.62 4.34
CA MET A 127 12.43 -0.63 3.17
C MET A 127 12.98 -1.55 2.07
N PHE A 128 12.17 -2.53 1.67
CA PHE A 128 12.53 -3.53 0.67
C PHE A 128 11.65 -3.36 -0.57
N ILE A 129 12.27 -3.16 -1.74
CA ILE A 129 11.52 -3.00 -2.99
C ILE A 129 10.78 -4.31 -3.35
N LEU A 130 9.48 -4.19 -3.65
CA LEU A 130 8.64 -5.31 -4.06
C LEU A 130 8.37 -5.29 -5.57
N ALA A 131 8.18 -4.10 -6.17
CA ALA A 131 7.91 -3.94 -7.59
C ALA A 131 8.15 -2.51 -8.08
N ASP A 132 8.34 -2.33 -9.38
CA ASP A 132 8.46 -1.01 -10.02
C ASP A 132 7.10 -0.35 -10.29
N SER A 133 5.99 -1.07 -10.09
CA SER A 133 4.64 -0.51 -10.18
C SER A 133 3.61 -1.23 -9.28
N PHE A 134 2.56 -0.51 -8.86
CA PHE A 134 1.44 -1.11 -8.14
C PHE A 134 0.81 -2.31 -8.87
N THR A 135 0.61 -2.23 -10.18
CA THR A 135 0.00 -3.32 -10.96
C THR A 135 0.91 -4.54 -11.02
N GLU A 136 2.22 -4.34 -11.09
CA GLU A 136 3.18 -5.43 -11.04
C GLU A 136 3.10 -6.14 -9.70
N PHE A 137 3.24 -5.41 -8.58
CA PHE A 137 3.08 -5.97 -7.24
C PHE A 137 1.74 -6.69 -7.04
N PHE A 138 0.64 -6.06 -7.47
CA PHE A 138 -0.68 -6.66 -7.33
C PHE A 138 -0.80 -8.00 -8.09
N ASN A 139 -0.08 -8.17 -9.19
CA ASN A 139 -0.09 -9.40 -9.98
C ASN A 139 0.93 -10.46 -9.50
N THR A 140 1.87 -10.11 -8.63
CA THR A 140 2.79 -11.08 -8.03
C THR A 140 2.19 -11.79 -6.81
N LEU A 141 1.03 -11.34 -6.29
CA LEU A 141 0.39 -11.97 -5.16
C LEU A 141 -0.08 -13.41 -5.48
N TYR A 142 0.14 -14.35 -4.55
CA TYR A 142 -0.21 -15.77 -4.70
C TYR A 142 -0.97 -16.34 -3.49
N ASP A 143 -1.64 -17.48 -3.68
CA ASP A 143 -2.26 -18.24 -2.60
C ASP A 143 -1.17 -18.92 -1.76
N PRO A 144 -1.33 -19.04 -0.42
CA PRO A 144 -0.47 -19.90 0.37
C PRO A 144 -0.56 -21.34 -0.14
N GLU A 145 0.59 -22.01 -0.34
CA GLU A 145 0.64 -23.44 -0.65
C GLU A 145 0.01 -24.31 0.46
#